data_AF-A0A1F5RYJ8-F1
#
_entry.id   AF-A0A1F5RYJ8-F1
#
_cell.length_a   1.000
_cell.length_b   1.000
_cell.length_c   1.000
_cell.angle_alpha   90.00
_cell.angle_beta   90.00
_cell.angle_gamma   90.00
#
_symmetry.space_group_name_H-M   'P 1'
#
loop_
_entity.id
_entity.type
_entity.pdbx_description
1 polymer ?
#
loop_
_entity_poly.entity_id
_entity_poly.type
_entity_poly.pdbx_seq_one_letter_code
_entity_poly.pdbx_strand_id
1 'polypeptide(L)'
;MIEPIQIIISVLTLLGLGGIVGGYITYLLDKKKEREFKVLEQKEKRYKSCLLYMDAFFEPKNIKYLSSRQPDIDNAQDVIEYLKMEYHEMMLYASKEVIFSVKAFIENPTHEKFLRTILTMRQDLSKLKNDLDLNDIQIEFQESRQRKT
;
A
#
# COMPACT_ATOMS: atom_id res chain seq x y z
N MET A 1 8.18 40.18 -50.31
CA MET A 1 7.57 40.57 -49.02
C MET A 1 6.67 39.42 -48.60
N ILE A 2 6.98 38.75 -47.50
CA ILE A 2 6.07 37.74 -46.93
C ILE A 2 4.88 38.54 -46.39
N GLU A 3 3.66 38.27 -46.88
CA GLU A 3 2.50 39.02 -46.43
C GLU A 3 2.20 38.72 -44.95
N PRO A 4 1.82 39.72 -44.14
CA PRO A 4 1.52 39.55 -42.72
C PRO A 4 0.55 38.39 -42.41
N ILE A 5 -0.36 38.11 -43.36
CA ILE A 5 -1.34 37.01 -43.30
C ILE A 5 -0.65 35.63 -43.25
N GLN A 6 0.44 35.41 -44.00
CA GLN A 6 1.16 34.13 -44.00
C GLN A 6 1.84 33.85 -42.66
N ILE A 7 2.34 34.90 -42.00
CA ILE A 7 2.92 34.79 -40.65
C ILE A 7 1.85 34.39 -39.65
N ILE A 8 0.67 35.03 -39.69
CA ILE A 8 -0.45 34.71 -38.81
C ILE A 8 -0.93 33.26 -39.00
N ILE A 9 -1.10 32.81 -40.25
CA ILE A 9 -1.52 31.43 -40.55
C ILE A 9 -0.48 30.42 -40.06
N SER A 10 0.82 30.70 -40.24
CA SER A 10 1.90 29.82 -39.80
C SER A 10 1.96 29.70 -38.28
N VAL A 11 1.78 30.82 -37.56
CA VAL A 11 1.73 30.84 -36.09
C VAL A 11 0.50 30.09 -35.58
N LEU A 12 -0.68 30.31 -36.17
CA LEU A 12 -1.91 29.60 -35.79
C LEU A 12 -1.81 28.09 -36.05
N THR A 13 -1.17 27.69 -37.15
CA THR A 13 -0.95 26.27 -37.47
C THR A 13 0.04 25.63 -36.50
N LEU A 14 1.14 26.33 -36.17
CA LEU A 14 2.11 25.86 -35.19
C LEU A 14 1.50 25.74 -33.79
N LEU A 15 0.70 26.72 -33.36
CA LEU A 15 0.00 26.68 -32.08
C LEU A 15 -1.09 25.61 -32.04
N GLY A 16 -1.83 25.42 -33.14
CA GLY A 16 -2.84 24.36 -33.28
C GLY A 16 -2.21 22.96 -33.19
N LEU A 17 -1.14 22.71 -33.95
CA LEU A 17 -0.41 21.44 -33.91
C LEU A 17 0.28 21.22 -32.56
N GLY A 18 0.88 22.28 -31.99
CA GLY A 18 1.48 22.24 -30.66
C GLY A 18 0.46 21.90 -29.56
N GLY A 19 -0.76 22.45 -29.65
CA GLY A 19 -1.86 22.15 -28.74
C GLY A 19 -2.32 20.68 -28.82
N ILE A 20 -2.42 20.11 -30.02
CA ILE A 20 -2.81 18.70 -30.21
C ILE A 20 -1.73 17.77 -29.63
N VAL A 21 -0.46 18.01 -29.96
CA VAL A 21 0.66 17.18 -29.46
C VAL A 21 0.79 17.31 -27.95
N GLY A 22 0.72 18.54 -27.42
CA GLY A 22 0.74 18.79 -25.98
C GLY A 22 -0.42 18.12 -25.23
N GLY A 23 -1.63 18.20 -25.79
CA GLY A 23 -2.81 17.52 -25.25
C GLY A 23 -2.66 16.01 -25.22
N TYR A 24 -2.12 15.41 -26.29
CA TYR A 24 -1.87 13.97 -26.35
C TYR A 24 -0.83 13.50 -25.32
N ILE A 25 0.29 14.21 -25.18
CA ILE A 25 1.31 13.91 -24.16
C ILE A 25 0.71 14.01 -22.76
N THR A 26 -0.07 15.07 -22.49
CA THR A 26 -0.73 15.29 -21.20
C THR A 26 -1.70 14.15 -20.89
N TYR A 27 -2.53 13.74 -21.86
CA TYR A 27 -3.44 12.60 -21.71
C TYR A 27 -2.71 11.31 -21.31
N LEU A 28 -1.57 11.00 -21.95
CA LEU A 28 -0.78 9.82 -21.61
C LEU A 28 -0.20 9.89 -20.19
N LEU A 29 0.30 11.06 -19.79
CA LEU A 29 0.82 11.28 -18.44
C LEU A 29 -0.29 11.16 -17.38
N ASP A 30 -1.46 11.72 -17.64
CA ASP A 30 -2.59 11.66 -16.72
C ASP A 30 -3.13 10.24 -16.58
N LYS A 31 -3.25 9.50 -17.68
CA LYS A 31 -3.64 8.08 -17.65
C LYS A 31 -2.65 7.23 -16.86
N LYS A 32 -1.35 7.52 -16.95
CA LYS A 32 -0.32 6.85 -16.16
C LYS A 32 -0.47 7.17 -14.66
N LYS A 33 -0.64 8.45 -14.31
CA LYS A 33 -0.86 8.89 -12.92
C LYS A 33 -2.12 8.27 -12.33
N GLU A 34 -3.22 8.21 -13.08
CA GLU A 34 -4.47 7.60 -12.63
C GLU A 34 -4.28 6.12 -12.28
N ARG A 35 -3.54 5.39 -13.11
CA ARG A 35 -3.21 3.98 -12.83
C ARG A 35 -2.35 3.84 -11.58
N GLU A 36 -1.32 4.67 -11.43
CA GLU A 36 -0.45 4.68 -10.25
C GLU A 36 -1.24 4.99 -8.97
N PHE A 37 -2.16 5.97 -9.04
CA PHE A 37 -3.03 6.33 -7.93
C PHE A 37 -3.95 5.18 -7.52
N LYS A 38 -4.60 4.52 -8.49
CA LYS A 38 -5.45 3.34 -8.22
C LYS A 38 -4.67 2.20 -7.56
N VAL A 39 -3.44 1.95 -7.99
CA VAL A 39 -2.56 0.95 -7.37
C VAL A 39 -2.20 1.35 -5.95
N LEU A 40 -1.90 2.62 -5.70
CA LEU A 40 -1.59 3.12 -4.37
C LEU A 40 -2.78 3.02 -3.41
N GLU A 41 -3.98 3.37 -3.87
CA GLU A 41 -5.22 3.26 -3.09
C GLU A 41 -5.52 1.79 -2.74
N GLN A 42 -5.35 0.88 -3.70
CA GLN A 42 -5.48 -0.57 -3.49
C GLN A 42 -4.49 -1.06 -2.43
N LYS A 43 -3.21 -0.66 -2.54
CA LYS A 43 -2.15 -0.99 -1.57
C LYS A 43 -2.53 -0.50 -0.18
N GLU A 44 -2.89 0.77 -0.04
CA GLU A 44 -3.22 1.37 1.26
C GLU A 44 -4.38 0.63 1.93
N LYS A 45 -5.46 0.38 1.18
CA LYS A 45 -6.63 -0.35 1.67
C LYS A 45 -6.26 -1.74 2.19
N ARG A 46 -5.46 -2.49 1.42
CA ARG A 46 -5.10 -3.87 1.74
C ARG A 46 -4.07 -3.96 2.85
N TYR A 47 -3.08 -3.08 2.88
CA TYR A 47 -2.08 -3.01 3.95
C TYR A 47 -2.75 -2.70 5.29
N LYS A 48 -3.72 -1.78 5.34
CA LYS A 48 -4.51 -1.54 6.57
C LYS A 48 -5.23 -2.78 7.05
N SER A 49 -5.81 -3.57 6.15
CA SER A 49 -6.47 -4.84 6.51
C SER A 49 -5.47 -5.85 7.06
N CYS A 50 -4.33 -5.99 6.39
CA CYS A 50 -3.24 -6.87 6.79
C CYS A 50 -2.73 -6.55 8.19
N LEU A 51 -2.50 -5.26 8.50
CA LEU A 51 -2.09 -4.81 9.82
C LEU A 51 -3.12 -5.12 10.90
N LEU A 52 -4.42 -4.99 10.59
CA LEU A 52 -5.49 -5.32 11.53
C LEU A 52 -5.51 -6.82 11.86
N TYR A 53 -5.26 -7.69 10.88
CA TYR A 53 -5.11 -9.12 11.13
C TYR A 53 -3.86 -9.41 11.98
N MET A 54 -2.72 -8.82 11.64
CA MET A 54 -1.49 -9.01 12.43
C MET A 54 -1.63 -8.53 13.88
N ASP A 55 -2.35 -7.44 14.12
CA ASP A 55 -2.65 -6.94 15.46
C ASP A 55 -3.61 -7.88 16.22
N ALA A 56 -4.70 -8.30 15.58
CA ALA A 56 -5.68 -9.22 16.16
C ALA A 56 -5.07 -10.60 16.50
N PHE A 57 -3.98 -10.99 15.84
CA PHE A 57 -3.23 -12.19 16.19
C PHE A 57 -2.60 -12.08 17.60
N PHE A 58 -2.04 -10.92 17.96
CA PHE A 58 -1.44 -10.70 19.29
C PHE A 58 -2.48 -10.41 20.36
N GLU A 59 -3.57 -9.73 20.00
CA GLU A 59 -4.64 -9.37 20.91
C GLU A 59 -5.96 -10.01 20.48
N PRO A 60 -6.26 -11.26 20.89
CA PRO A 60 -7.48 -11.97 20.50
C PRO A 60 -8.77 -11.22 20.84
N LYS A 61 -8.74 -10.34 21.84
CA LYS A 61 -9.87 -9.45 22.18
C LYS A 61 -10.25 -8.49 21.05
N ASN A 62 -9.31 -8.20 20.14
CA ASN A 62 -9.51 -7.33 18.99
C ASN A 62 -10.17 -8.06 17.81
N ILE A 63 -10.28 -9.41 17.84
CA ILE A 63 -10.97 -10.20 16.81
C ILE A 63 -12.42 -9.74 16.62
N LYS A 64 -13.09 -9.27 17.69
CA LYS A 64 -14.45 -8.69 17.60
C LYS A 64 -14.56 -7.48 16.67
N TYR A 65 -13.46 -6.79 16.37
CA TYR A 65 -13.45 -5.68 15.41
C TYR A 65 -13.38 -6.19 13.96
N LEU A 66 -12.91 -7.44 13.76
CA LEU A 66 -12.91 -8.14 12.47
C LEU A 66 -14.26 -8.80 12.16
N SER A 67 -14.98 -9.27 13.18
CA SER A 67 -16.21 -10.06 13.01
C SER A 67 -17.32 -9.36 12.22
N SER A 68 -17.36 -8.02 12.23
CA SER A 68 -18.30 -7.24 11.41
C SER A 68 -18.08 -7.40 9.89
N ARG A 69 -16.89 -7.79 9.47
CA ARG A 69 -16.49 -7.98 8.06
C ARG A 69 -16.25 -9.45 7.73
N GLN A 70 -15.74 -10.21 8.69
CA GLN A 70 -15.42 -11.62 8.54
C GLN A 70 -15.88 -12.37 9.80
N PRO A 71 -17.15 -12.82 9.81
CA PRO A 71 -17.75 -13.44 10.99
C PRO A 71 -17.12 -14.80 11.33
N ASP A 72 -16.39 -15.41 10.38
CA ASP A 72 -15.78 -16.73 10.54
C ASP A 72 -14.39 -16.69 11.22
N ILE A 73 -13.96 -15.52 11.74
CA ILE A 73 -12.73 -15.40 12.52
C ILE A 73 -13.08 -15.51 14.00
N ASP A 74 -12.76 -16.65 14.61
CA ASP A 74 -13.02 -16.92 16.01
C ASP A 74 -11.74 -16.93 16.85
N ASN A 75 -10.60 -17.26 16.22
CA ASN A 75 -9.34 -17.44 16.92
C ASN A 75 -8.12 -16.97 16.09
N ALA A 76 -6.95 -16.97 16.73
CA ALA A 76 -5.70 -16.50 16.10
C ALA A 76 -5.25 -17.35 14.90
N GLN A 77 -5.62 -18.63 14.83
CA GLN A 77 -5.31 -19.47 13.66
C GLN A 77 -6.13 -19.02 12.44
N ASP A 78 -7.41 -18.70 12.63
CA ASP A 78 -8.26 -18.20 11.55
C ASP A 78 -7.69 -16.89 10.99
N VAL A 79 -7.23 -16.00 11.88
CA VAL A 79 -6.53 -14.76 11.50
C VAL A 79 -5.34 -15.04 10.58
N ILE A 80 -4.54 -16.07 10.87
CA ILE A 80 -3.41 -16.46 10.02
C ILE A 80 -3.87 -16.99 8.66
N GLU A 81 -4.96 -17.76 8.59
CA GLU A 81 -5.50 -18.22 7.30
C GLU A 81 -6.00 -17.06 6.44
N TYR A 82 -6.70 -16.08 7.03
CA TYR A 82 -7.07 -14.86 6.32
C TYR A 82 -5.86 -14.03 5.88
N LEU A 83 -4.83 -13.96 6.72
CA LEU A 83 -3.59 -13.29 6.38
C LEU A 83 -2.86 -13.96 5.21
N LYS A 84 -2.91 -15.30 5.10
CA LYS A 84 -2.39 -16.05 3.93
C LYS A 84 -3.16 -15.73 2.65
N MET A 85 -4.49 -15.58 2.74
CA MET A 85 -5.29 -15.16 1.58
C MET A 85 -4.90 -13.76 1.11
N GLU A 86 -4.80 -12.80 2.04
CA GLU A 86 -4.32 -11.45 1.73
C GLU A 86 -2.89 -11.46 1.17
N TYR A 87 -2.01 -12.32 1.68
CA TYR A 87 -0.65 -12.49 1.18
C TYR A 87 -0.60 -12.93 -0.29
N HIS A 88 -1.46 -13.87 -0.71
CA HIS A 88 -1.54 -14.27 -2.12
C HIS A 88 -2.04 -13.14 -3.00
N GLU A 89 -3.03 -12.36 -2.55
CA GLU A 89 -3.49 -11.19 -3.29
C GLU A 89 -2.40 -10.11 -3.40
N MET A 90 -1.61 -9.90 -2.34
CA MET A 90 -0.51 -8.93 -2.31
C MET A 90 0.52 -9.15 -3.41
N MET A 91 0.73 -10.39 -3.87
CA MET A 91 1.69 -10.69 -4.94
C MET A 91 1.41 -9.92 -6.24
N LEU A 92 0.17 -9.46 -6.45
CA LEU A 92 -0.23 -8.75 -7.66
C LEU A 92 0.18 -7.26 -7.67
N TYR A 93 0.41 -6.66 -6.50
CA TYR A 93 0.58 -5.21 -6.38
C TYR A 93 1.68 -4.77 -5.42
N ALA A 94 2.01 -5.55 -4.40
CA ALA A 94 2.96 -5.19 -3.36
C ALA A 94 4.41 -5.27 -3.85
N SER A 95 5.30 -4.52 -3.21
CA SER A 95 6.74 -4.68 -3.45
C SER A 95 7.24 -6.03 -2.94
N LYS A 96 8.37 -6.47 -3.49
CA LYS A 96 9.06 -7.70 -3.09
C LYS A 96 9.37 -7.71 -1.59
N GLU A 97 9.79 -6.58 -1.06
CA GLU A 97 10.16 -6.39 0.33
C GLU A 97 8.94 -6.59 1.25
N VAL A 98 7.77 -6.02 0.89
CA VAL A 98 6.53 -6.22 1.64
C VAL A 98 6.14 -7.70 1.62
N ILE A 99 6.16 -8.34 0.45
CA ILE A 99 5.83 -9.77 0.30
C ILE A 99 6.71 -10.61 1.24
N PHE A 100 8.01 -10.36 1.29
CA PHE A 100 8.91 -11.09 2.18
C PHE A 100 8.69 -10.80 3.66
N SER A 101 8.40 -9.55 4.03
CA SER A 101 8.14 -9.19 5.43
C SER A 101 6.84 -9.84 5.94
N VAL A 102 5.77 -9.79 5.14
CA VAL A 102 4.49 -10.43 5.48
C VAL A 102 4.66 -11.94 5.57
N LYS A 103 5.37 -12.57 4.64
CA LYS A 103 5.68 -14.01 4.70
C LYS A 103 6.42 -14.37 5.99
N ALA A 104 7.46 -13.60 6.34
CA ALA A 104 8.25 -13.85 7.54
C ALA A 104 7.39 -13.76 8.81
N PHE A 105 6.42 -12.84 8.85
CA PHE A 105 5.43 -12.75 9.91
C PHE A 105 4.54 -13.99 9.95
N ILE A 106 3.91 -14.38 8.83
CA ILE A 106 3.03 -15.55 8.74
C ILE A 106 3.73 -16.83 9.22
N GLU A 107 5.01 -17.02 8.85
CA GLU A 107 5.77 -18.23 9.20
C GLU A 107 6.13 -18.32 10.69
N ASN A 108 6.41 -17.18 11.33
CA ASN A 108 6.72 -17.14 12.75
C ASN A 108 6.40 -15.73 13.30
N PRO A 109 5.16 -15.50 13.76
CA PRO A 109 4.69 -14.17 14.17
C PRO A 109 5.41 -13.66 15.42
N THR A 110 6.01 -12.47 15.33
CA THR A 110 6.65 -11.78 16.46
C THR A 110 6.40 -10.28 16.34
N HIS A 111 6.42 -9.55 17.46
CA HIS A 111 6.24 -8.09 17.46
C HIS A 111 7.29 -7.39 16.59
N GLU A 112 8.55 -7.86 16.61
CA GLU A 112 9.60 -7.32 15.74
C GLU A 112 9.24 -7.46 14.25
N LYS A 113 8.76 -8.63 13.82
CA LYS A 113 8.35 -8.86 12.42
C LYS A 113 7.09 -8.09 12.05
N PHE A 114 6.19 -7.85 13.00
CA PHE A 114 5.05 -6.97 12.81
C PHE A 114 5.49 -5.53 12.54
N LEU A 115 6.33 -4.97 13.42
CA LEU A 115 6.88 -3.61 13.26
C LEU A 115 7.71 -3.48 11.97
N ARG A 116 8.51 -4.50 11.64
CA ARG A 116 9.26 -4.55 10.38
C ARG A 116 8.35 -4.54 9.17
N THR A 117 7.22 -5.25 9.24
CA THR A 117 6.21 -5.23 8.17
C THR A 117 5.57 -3.86 8.03
N ILE A 118 5.25 -3.19 9.13
CA ILE A 118 4.74 -1.80 9.12
C ILE A 118 5.74 -0.87 8.41
N LEU A 119 7.02 -0.91 8.80
CA LEU A 119 8.05 -0.07 8.18
C LEU A 119 8.18 -0.35 6.68
N THR A 120 8.17 -1.62 6.31
CA THR A 120 8.30 -2.02 4.89
C THR A 120 7.08 -1.57 4.07
N MET A 121 5.87 -1.70 4.63
CA MET A 121 4.64 -1.19 4.00
C MET A 121 4.64 0.34 3.89
N ARG A 122 5.11 1.06 4.91
CA ARG A 122 5.27 2.52 4.88
C ARG A 122 6.22 2.95 3.77
N GLN A 123 7.35 2.27 3.62
CA GLN A 123 8.32 2.54 2.57
C GLN A 123 7.79 2.20 1.17
N ASP A 124 6.87 1.24 1.05
CA ASP A 124 6.23 0.90 -0.23
C ASP A 124 5.10 1.89 -0.61
N LEU A 125 4.40 2.45 0.38
CA LEU A 125 3.36 3.47 0.16
C LEU A 125 3.92 4.87 -0.08
N SER A 126 5.09 5.19 0.48
CA SER A 126 5.68 6.52 0.42
C SER A 126 6.98 6.53 -0.36
N LYS A 127 7.43 7.72 -0.78
CA LYS A 127 8.80 7.89 -1.30
C LYS A 127 9.84 8.01 -0.17
N LEU A 128 9.42 7.89 1.09
CA LEU A 128 10.26 8.05 2.26
C LEU A 128 10.96 6.72 2.54
N LYS A 129 12.20 6.61 2.06
CA LYS A 129 13.05 5.45 2.36
C LYS A 129 13.85 5.74 3.61
N ASN A 130 13.79 4.82 4.59
CA ASN A 130 14.59 4.85 5.81
C ASN A 130 14.42 6.14 6.64
N ASP A 131 13.21 6.69 6.69
CA ASP A 131 12.88 7.85 7.54
C ASP A 131 12.66 7.47 9.01
N LEU A 132 12.30 6.21 9.26
CA LEU A 132 12.11 5.61 10.58
C LEU A 132 12.79 4.24 10.65
N ASP A 133 13.29 3.88 11.83
CA ASP A 133 13.77 2.55 12.17
C ASP A 133 12.87 1.86 13.22
N LEU A 134 13.25 0.64 13.62
CA LEU A 134 12.48 -0.13 14.60
C LEU A 134 12.50 0.50 16.00
N ASN A 135 13.62 1.09 16.40
CA ASN A 135 13.77 1.70 17.72
C ASN A 135 12.90 2.96 17.83
N ASP A 136 12.71 3.67 16.72
CA ASP A 136 11.86 4.86 16.66
C ASP A 136 10.37 4.56 16.91
N ILE A 137 9.92 3.33 16.58
CA ILE A 137 8.49 2.95 16.63
C ILE A 137 8.18 1.88 17.68
N GLN A 138 9.20 1.34 18.34
CA GLN A 138 9.01 0.32 19.35
C GLN A 138 8.31 0.92 20.57
N ILE A 139 7.10 0.44 20.85
CA ILE A 139 6.38 0.72 22.09
C ILE A 139 6.53 -0.53 22.96
N GLU A 140 6.71 -0.36 24.28
CA GLU A 140 6.67 -1.49 25.21
C GLU A 140 5.32 -2.20 25.11
N PHE A 141 5.30 -3.35 24.45
CA PHE A 141 4.17 -4.25 24.53
C PHE A 141 4.18 -4.86 25.92
N GLN A 142 3.23 -4.46 26.76
CA GLN A 142 2.94 -5.16 28.01
C GLN A 142 2.57 -6.59 27.60
N GLU A 143 3.45 -7.56 27.81
CA GLU A 143 3.09 -8.97 27.67
C GLU A 143 1.87 -9.19 28.55
N SER A 144 0.70 -9.32 27.93
CA SER A 144 -0.52 -9.69 28.61
C SER A 144 -0.32 -11.13 29.08
N ARG A 145 0.21 -11.23 30.30
CA ARG A 145 0.57 -12.45 31.05
C ARG A 145 -0.10 -13.69 30.48
N GLN A 146 0.67 -14.49 29.76
CA GLN A 146 0.30 -15.87 29.54
C GLN A 146 0.15 -16.56 30.92
N ARG A 147 -1.01 -17.19 31.13
CA ARG A 147 -1.27 -18.31 32.05
C ARG A 147 -1.26 -18.01 33.56
N LYS A 148 -2.43 -17.59 34.06
CA LYS A 148 -3.07 -18.19 35.25
C LYS A 148 -4.53 -18.38 34.82
N THR A 149 -5.11 -19.57 34.71
CA THR A 149 -5.01 -20.80 35.51
C THR A 149 -5.57 -21.93 34.66
#